data_AF-A0A844TMV0-F1
#
_entry.id   AF-A0A844TMV0-F1
#
_cell.length_a   1.000
_cell.length_b   1.000
_cell.length_c   1.000
_cell.angle_alpha   90.00
_cell.angle_beta   90.00
_cell.angle_gamma   90.00
#
_symmetry.space_group_name_H-M   'P 1'
#
loop_
_entity.id
_entity.type
_entity.pdbx_description
1 polymer ?
#
loop_
_entity_poly.entity_id
_entity_poly.type
_entity_poly.pdbx_seq_one_letter_code
_entity_poly.pdbx_strand_id
1 'polypeptide(L)'
;MTTTSHNEVARYRVTTDLNPPRRPRHRLEPPFSSTTDNSMWQYADRPVRAGEVIESMHWPHPTMIGLNDAARAVLEFYKTRQKSRLPVSPYVGGRLRLSDGLEGAVPEEQLMARRAEPAVAFPVRVVAGR
;
A
#
# COMPACT_ATOMS: atom_id res chain seq x y z
N MET A 1 8.77 -19.20 -10.04
CA MET A 1 8.20 -17.90 -10.45
C MET A 1 9.32 -16.87 -10.39
N THR A 2 9.58 -16.19 -11.51
CA THR A 2 10.69 -15.25 -11.69
C THR A 2 10.39 -13.94 -10.97
N THR A 3 11.13 -13.65 -9.90
CA THR A 3 11.07 -12.35 -9.22
C THR A 3 11.77 -11.31 -10.09
N THR A 4 11.08 -10.74 -11.07
CA THR A 4 11.64 -9.67 -11.91
C THR A 4 11.78 -8.41 -11.06
N SER A 5 12.97 -8.21 -10.48
CA SER A 5 13.30 -7.02 -9.71
C SER A 5 13.48 -5.84 -10.66
N HIS A 6 12.50 -4.93 -10.69
CA HIS A 6 12.62 -3.67 -11.42
C HIS A 6 13.22 -2.63 -10.47
N ASN A 7 14.34 -2.04 -10.85
CA ASN A 7 15.01 -0.99 -10.07
C ASN A 7 14.51 0.42 -10.42
N GLU A 8 13.49 0.52 -11.29
CA GLU A 8 12.92 1.77 -11.78
C GLU A 8 11.63 2.13 -11.00
N VAL A 9 11.42 3.42 -10.77
CA VAL A 9 10.16 3.94 -10.21
C VAL A 9 9.08 3.85 -11.28
N ALA A 10 7.89 3.36 -10.90
CA ALA A 10 6.80 3.21 -11.84
C ALA A 10 6.27 4.57 -12.33
N ARG A 11 6.19 4.72 -13.66
CA ARG A 11 5.70 5.93 -14.35
C ARG A 11 4.33 5.68 -14.96
N TYR A 12 3.36 6.53 -14.65
CA TYR A 12 1.97 6.39 -15.08
C TYR A 12 1.47 7.64 -15.80
N ARG A 13 0.67 7.45 -16.85
CA ARG A 13 -0.20 8.51 -17.39
C ARG A 13 -1.60 8.33 -16.83
N VAL A 14 -2.16 9.40 -16.29
CA VAL A 14 -3.53 9.42 -15.75
C VAL A 14 -4.53 9.68 -16.88
N THR A 15 -5.66 8.96 -16.91
CA THR A 15 -6.68 9.13 -17.97
C THR A 15 -7.93 9.89 -17.54
N THR A 16 -8.17 10.05 -16.23
CA THR A 16 -9.26 10.84 -15.66
C THR A 16 -8.74 11.66 -14.50
N ASP A 17 -9.38 12.78 -14.17
CA ASP A 17 -9.02 13.53 -12.96
C ASP A 17 -9.15 12.65 -11.71
N LEU A 18 -8.12 12.69 -10.87
CA LEU A 18 -8.01 11.95 -9.62
C LEU A 18 -7.80 12.91 -8.45
N ASN A 19 -8.52 12.67 -7.36
CA ASN A 19 -8.45 13.46 -6.14
C ASN A 19 -7.80 12.65 -5.00
N PRO A 20 -7.16 13.34 -4.03
CA PRO A 20 -6.64 12.71 -2.82
C PRO A 20 -7.78 12.12 -1.96
N PRO A 21 -7.47 11.18 -1.06
CA PRO A 21 -8.48 10.62 -0.18
C PRO A 21 -9.03 11.68 0.78
N ARG A 22 -10.34 11.64 1.04
CA ARG A 22 -10.99 12.54 2.01
C ARG A 22 -10.42 12.41 3.43
N ARG A 23 -9.88 11.24 3.77
CA ARG A 23 -9.28 10.96 5.08
C ARG A 23 -7.80 10.61 4.88
N PRO A 24 -6.86 11.41 5.44
CA PRO A 24 -5.43 11.17 5.25
C PRO A 24 -4.94 9.79 5.70
N ARG A 25 -5.59 9.16 6.69
CA ARG A 25 -5.19 7.84 7.19
C ARG A 25 -5.27 6.73 6.14
N HIS A 26 -6.13 6.88 5.13
CA HIS A 26 -6.32 5.87 4.08
C HIS A 26 -5.03 5.58 3.30
N ARG A 27 -4.10 6.53 3.21
CA ARG A 27 -2.80 6.31 2.56
C ARG A 27 -1.91 5.27 3.26
N LEU A 28 -2.21 4.95 4.52
CA LEU A 28 -1.46 3.99 5.36
C LEU A 28 -2.11 2.61 5.40
N GLU A 29 -3.26 2.46 4.74
CA GLU A 29 -4.02 1.22 4.69
C GLU A 29 -3.69 0.45 3.41
N PRO A 30 -3.88 -0.88 3.36
CA PRO A 30 -3.87 -1.64 2.11
C PRO A 30 -4.78 -0.99 1.06
N PRO A 31 -4.51 -1.21 -0.24
CA PRO A 31 -5.42 -0.72 -1.27
C PRO A 31 -6.80 -1.32 -1.03
N PHE A 32 -7.81 -0.48 -0.89
CA PHE A 32 -9.20 -0.95 -0.82
C PHE A 32 -9.92 -0.59 -2.11
N SER A 33 -10.69 -1.54 -2.62
CA SER A 33 -11.63 -1.27 -3.70
C SER A 33 -12.82 -0.51 -3.13
N SER A 34 -12.72 0.81 -2.96
CA SER A 34 -13.93 1.61 -2.87
C SER A 34 -14.50 1.73 -4.27
N THR A 35 -15.31 0.74 -4.65
CA THR A 35 -15.96 0.59 -5.96
C THR A 35 -16.79 1.81 -6.35
N THR A 36 -17.09 2.70 -5.41
CA THR A 36 -18.01 3.83 -5.57
C THR A 36 -17.35 5.13 -6.03
N ASP A 37 -16.02 5.28 -5.94
CA ASP A 37 -15.35 6.56 -6.26
C ASP A 37 -14.17 6.37 -7.23
N ASN A 38 -14.49 6.31 -8.52
CA ASN A 38 -13.53 6.19 -9.62
C ASN A 38 -12.70 7.47 -9.85
N SER A 39 -12.97 8.53 -9.08
CA SER A 39 -12.28 9.83 -9.17
C SER A 39 -11.29 10.05 -8.03
N MET A 40 -11.07 9.04 -7.18
CA MET A 40 -10.22 9.15 -6.01
C MET A 40 -9.06 8.16 -6.11
N TRP A 41 -7.84 8.67 -5.88
CA TRP A 41 -6.67 7.82 -5.71
C TRP A 41 -6.21 7.91 -4.26
N GLN A 42 -6.27 6.76 -3.58
CA GLN A 42 -5.96 6.60 -2.15
C GLN A 42 -4.60 7.16 -1.72
N TYR A 43 -3.64 7.23 -2.65
CA TYR A 43 -2.26 7.64 -2.39
C TYR A 43 -1.89 8.98 -3.06
N ALA A 44 -2.86 9.70 -3.62
CA ALA A 44 -2.58 11.03 -4.15
C ALA A 44 -2.37 12.02 -2.99
N ASP A 45 -1.31 12.81 -3.05
CA ASP A 45 -1.09 13.93 -2.12
C ASP A 45 -1.79 15.22 -2.56
N ARG A 46 -2.17 15.28 -3.85
CA ARG A 46 -2.86 16.40 -4.47
C ARG A 46 -3.77 15.91 -5.59
N PRO A 47 -4.69 16.76 -6.10
CA PRO A 47 -5.36 16.47 -7.35
C PRO A 47 -4.36 16.22 -8.50
N VAL A 48 -4.64 15.19 -9.29
CA VAL A 48 -3.87 14.79 -10.47
C VAL A 48 -4.79 14.86 -11.68
N ARG A 49 -4.39 15.56 -12.73
CA ARG A 49 -5.25 15.82 -13.89
C ARG A 49 -5.17 14.71 -14.92
N ALA A 50 -6.23 14.52 -15.68
CA ALA A 50 -6.21 13.69 -16.88
C ALA A 50 -5.09 14.15 -17.83
N GLY A 51 -4.34 13.20 -18.37
CA GLY A 51 -3.18 13.44 -19.23
C GLY A 51 -1.85 13.63 -18.48
N GLU A 52 -1.89 13.90 -17.17
CA GLU A 52 -0.68 14.09 -16.36
C GLU A 52 0.14 12.81 -16.25
N VAL A 53 1.47 12.97 -16.24
CA VAL A 53 2.42 11.88 -16.01
C VAL A 53 2.98 11.98 -14.61
N ILE A 54 2.86 10.90 -13.84
CA ILE A 54 3.32 10.82 -12.46
C ILE A 54 4.28 9.65 -12.26
N GLU A 55 5.20 9.82 -11.31
CA GLU A 55 6.01 8.76 -10.73
C GLU A 55 5.41 8.36 -9.39
N SER A 56 5.32 7.05 -9.12
CA SER A 56 4.73 6.59 -7.87
C SER A 56 5.33 5.27 -7.40
N MET A 57 5.58 5.20 -6.09
CA MET A 57 5.90 3.96 -5.38
C MET A 57 4.68 3.34 -4.70
N HIS A 58 3.47 3.85 -4.97
CA HIS A 58 2.23 3.36 -4.41
C HIS A 58 1.45 2.52 -5.42
N TRP A 59 0.42 1.81 -4.95
CA TRP A 59 -0.47 1.08 -5.85
C TRP A 59 -1.21 2.04 -6.80
N PRO A 60 -1.32 1.70 -8.10
CA PRO A 60 -1.90 2.59 -9.09
C PRO A 60 -3.43 2.63 -8.97
N HIS A 61 -4.02 3.69 -9.50
CA HIS A 61 -5.45 3.74 -9.75
C HIS A 61 -5.80 2.95 -11.05
N PRO A 62 -6.96 2.27 -11.15
CA PRO A 62 -7.33 1.49 -12.34
C PRO A 62 -7.35 2.26 -13.67
N THR A 63 -7.54 3.58 -13.62
CA THR A 63 -7.56 4.47 -14.80
C THR A 63 -6.17 4.95 -15.22
N MET A 64 -5.11 4.50 -14.57
CA MET A 64 -3.73 4.82 -14.96
C MET A 64 -3.26 3.91 -16.10
N ILE A 65 -2.34 4.43 -16.93
CA ILE A 65 -1.64 3.70 -17.99
C ILE A 65 -0.15 3.64 -17.63
N GLY A 66 0.44 2.45 -17.60
CA GLY A 66 1.87 2.28 -17.33
C GLY A 66 2.74 2.69 -18.52
N LEU A 67 3.70 3.59 -18.29
CA LEU A 67 4.60 4.13 -19.31
C LEU A 67 5.96 3.42 -19.37
N ASN A 68 6.39 2.79 -18.28
CA ASN A 68 7.57 1.93 -18.20
C ASN A 68 7.22 0.52 -17.74
N ASP A 69 8.18 -0.40 -17.81
CA ASP A 69 7.94 -1.81 -17.52
C ASP A 69 7.57 -2.05 -16.06
N ALA A 70 8.18 -1.31 -15.12
CA ALA A 70 7.80 -1.34 -13.71
C ALA A 70 6.33 -0.99 -13.52
N ALA A 71 5.85 0.08 -14.16
CA ALA A 71 4.45 0.49 -14.07
C ALA A 71 3.49 -0.54 -14.68
N ARG A 72 3.84 -1.15 -15.81
CA ARG A 72 3.04 -2.19 -16.46
C ARG A 72 2.93 -3.42 -15.56
N ALA A 73 4.04 -3.89 -15.01
CA ALA A 73 4.09 -5.03 -14.10
C ALA A 73 3.26 -4.79 -12.82
N VAL A 74 3.40 -3.61 -12.20
CA VAL A 74 2.59 -3.23 -11.03
C VAL A 74 1.11 -3.20 -11.38
N LEU A 75 0.75 -2.63 -12.54
CA LEU A 75 -0.66 -2.46 -12.92
C LEU A 75 -1.33 -3.79 -13.26
N GLU A 76 -0.62 -4.69 -13.93
CA GLU A 76 -1.06 -6.07 -14.19
C GLU A 76 -1.22 -6.86 -12.90
N PHE A 77 -0.21 -6.83 -12.02
CA PHE A 77 -0.26 -7.49 -10.72
C PHE A 77 -1.39 -6.94 -9.86
N TYR A 78 -1.55 -5.62 -9.84
CA TYR A 78 -2.65 -4.98 -9.14
C TYR A 78 -3.98 -5.53 -9.68
N LYS A 79 -4.24 -5.48 -10.98
CA LYS A 79 -5.52 -5.91 -11.57
C LYS A 79 -5.90 -7.38 -11.29
N THR A 80 -4.92 -8.26 -11.12
CA THR A 80 -5.15 -9.71 -10.97
C THR A 80 -5.27 -10.18 -9.52
N ARG A 81 -4.94 -9.33 -8.52
CA ARG A 81 -4.89 -9.72 -7.11
C ARG A 81 -6.01 -9.13 -6.26
N GLN A 82 -6.33 -9.82 -5.16
CA GLN A 82 -7.28 -9.35 -4.16
C GLN A 82 -6.67 -8.21 -3.34
N LYS A 83 -7.21 -7.00 -3.46
CA LYS A 83 -6.61 -5.77 -2.90
C LYS A 83 -6.40 -5.80 -1.39
N SER A 84 -7.34 -6.38 -0.66
CA SER A 84 -7.29 -6.51 0.81
C SER A 84 -6.12 -7.35 1.33
N ARG A 85 -5.47 -8.14 0.47
CA ARG A 85 -4.30 -8.95 0.82
C ARG A 85 -2.98 -8.29 0.43
N LEU A 86 -3.02 -7.19 -0.32
CA LEU A 86 -1.81 -6.52 -0.75
C LEU A 86 -1.20 -5.72 0.42
N PRO A 87 0.14 -5.59 0.46
CA PRO A 87 0.79 -4.64 1.36
C PRO A 87 0.37 -3.20 1.02
N VAL A 88 0.71 -2.24 1.88
CA VAL A 88 0.42 -0.81 1.66
C VAL A 88 1.11 -0.25 0.40
N SER A 89 2.27 -0.81 0.02
CA SER A 89 3.03 -0.39 -1.15
C SER A 89 3.59 -1.60 -1.92
N PRO A 90 3.67 -1.53 -3.27
CA PRO A 90 4.38 -2.51 -4.08
C PRO A 90 5.92 -2.44 -3.94
N TYR A 91 6.46 -1.43 -3.26
CA TYR A 91 7.89 -1.26 -3.06
C TYR A 91 8.28 -1.58 -1.62
N VAL A 92 9.38 -2.32 -1.46
CA VAL A 92 9.97 -2.64 -0.14
C VAL A 92 11.46 -2.30 -0.20
N GLY A 93 11.92 -1.43 0.70
CA GLY A 93 13.31 -0.97 0.70
C GLY A 93 13.73 -0.29 -0.62
N GLY A 94 12.80 0.45 -1.26
CA GLY A 94 13.06 1.14 -2.53
C GLY A 94 13.06 0.23 -3.77
N ARG A 95 12.80 -1.07 -3.63
CA ARG A 95 12.77 -2.02 -4.74
C ARG A 95 11.37 -2.54 -4.99
N LEU A 96 11.02 -2.72 -6.26
CA LEU A 96 9.73 -3.29 -6.63
C LEU A 96 9.67 -4.76 -6.17
N ARG A 97 8.67 -5.08 -5.31
CA ARG A 97 8.41 -6.42 -4.81
C ARG A 97 6.92 -6.73 -4.92
N LEU A 98 6.55 -7.37 -6.02
CA LEU A 98 5.18 -7.83 -6.27
C LEU A 98 4.94 -9.14 -5.51
N SER A 99 4.30 -9.03 -4.33
CA SER A 99 3.92 -10.17 -3.49
C SER A 99 2.52 -9.92 -2.93
N ASP A 100 1.74 -10.98 -2.81
CA ASP A 100 0.41 -10.97 -2.20
C ASP A 100 0.43 -11.37 -0.72
N GLY A 101 1.62 -11.45 -0.12
CA GLY A 101 1.81 -11.81 1.28
C GLY A 101 1.60 -13.29 1.60
N LEU A 102 1.34 -14.15 0.60
CA LEU A 102 1.21 -15.60 0.77
C LEU A 102 2.47 -16.36 0.33
N GLU A 103 3.29 -15.74 -0.51
CA GLU A 103 4.55 -16.31 -0.99
C GLU A 103 5.72 -15.90 -0.06
N GLY A 104 6.06 -16.80 0.85
CA GLY A 104 7.28 -16.74 1.67
C GLY A 104 7.01 -17.04 3.14
N ALA A 105 7.68 -18.05 3.69
CA ALA A 105 7.80 -18.23 5.13
C ALA A 105 8.17 -16.88 5.75
N VAL A 106 7.42 -16.47 6.77
CA VAL A 106 7.69 -15.24 7.52
C VAL A 106 9.16 -15.28 7.93
N PRO A 107 10.02 -14.34 7.49
CA PRO A 107 11.38 -14.30 7.99
C PRO A 107 11.30 -14.15 9.52
N GLU A 108 11.85 -15.11 10.27
CA GLU A 108 11.81 -15.16 11.74
C GLU A 108 12.23 -13.83 12.38
N GLU A 109 13.08 -13.06 11.72
CA GLU A 109 13.51 -11.72 12.13
C GLU A 109 12.34 -10.74 12.35
N GLN A 110 11.24 -10.83 11.58
CA GLN A 110 10.05 -9.98 11.80
C GLN A 110 9.16 -10.48 12.94
N LEU A 111 9.22 -11.76 13.32
CA LEU A 111 8.52 -12.26 14.50
C LEU A 111 9.20 -11.83 15.80
N MET A 112 10.54 -11.78 15.82
CA MET A 112 11.32 -11.46 17.03
C MET A 112 11.35 -9.95 17.37
N ALA A 113 11.06 -9.06 16.40
CA ALA A 113 11.00 -7.62 16.64
C ALA A 113 9.77 -7.16 17.45
N ARG A 114 8.76 -8.02 17.61
CA ARG A 114 7.62 -7.81 18.52
C ARG A 114 7.88 -8.47 19.87
N ARG A 115 8.99 -8.10 20.52
CA ARG A 115 9.17 -8.44 21.93
C ARG A 115 8.16 -7.62 22.72
N ALA A 116 7.15 -8.29 23.28
CA ALA A 116 6.16 -7.68 24.15
C ALA A 116 6.91 -6.98 25.30
N GLU A 117 6.71 -5.67 25.45
CA GLU A 117 7.04 -5.01 26.71
C GLU A 117 6.24 -5.72 27.81
N PRO A 118 6.87 -6.17 28.91
CA PRO A 118 6.13 -6.75 30.01
C PRO A 118 5.20 -5.68 30.56
N ALA A 119 3.89 -5.97 30.55
CA ALA A 119 2.89 -5.11 31.14
C ALA A 119 3.27 -4.81 32.60
N VAL A 120 3.58 -3.54 32.88
CA VAL A 120 3.81 -3.07 34.26
C VAL A 120 2.48 -3.19 34.99
N ALA A 121 2.40 -4.12 35.94
CA ALA A 121 1.23 -4.31 36.78
C ALA A 121 1.02 -3.05 37.64
N PHE A 122 -0.03 -2.29 37.35
CA PHE A 122 -0.47 -1.20 38.23
C PHE A 122 -1.10 -1.80 39.50
N PRO A 123 -0.68 -1.39 40.71
CA PRO A 123 -1.34 -1.86 41.93
C PRO A 123 -2.74 -1.26 42.05
N VAL A 124 -3.75 -2.12 42.04
CA VAL A 124 -5.15 -1.76 42.33
C VAL A 124 -5.25 -1.41 43.81
N ARG A 125 -5.51 -0.13 44.14
CA ARG A 125 -5.90 0.27 45.50
C ARG A 125 -7.34 -0.14 45.75
N VAL A 126 -7.55 -1.12 46.62
CA VAL A 126 -8.85 -1.43 47.20
C VAL A 126 -9.14 -0.38 48.27
N VAL A 127 -10.13 0.49 48.04
CA VAL A 127 -10.65 1.40 49.06
C VAL A 127 -11.72 0.62 49.83
N ALA A 128 -11.40 0.22 51.07
CA ALA A 128 -12.38 -0.33 51.99
C ALA A 128 -13.30 0.79 52.48
N GLY A 129 -14.59 0.71 52.11
CA GLY A 129 -15.63 1.57 52.65
C GLY A 129 -15.91 1.28 54.13
N ARG A 130 -16.16 2.35 54.89
CA ARG A 130 -16.79 2.34 56.21
C ARG A 130 -18.09 3.11 56.11
#